data_AF-X1KLU2-F1
#
_entry.id   AF-X1KLU2-F1
#
_cell.length_a   1.000
_cell.length_b   1.000
_cell.length_c   1.000
_cell.angle_alpha   90.00
_cell.angle_beta   90.00
_cell.angle_gamma   90.00
#
_symmetry.space_group_name_H-M   'P 1'
#
loop_
_entity.id
_entity.type
_entity.pdbx_description
1 polymer ?
#
loop_
_entity_poly.entity_id
_entity_poly.type
_entity_poly.pdbx_seq_one_letter_code
_entity_poly.pdbx_strand_id
1 'polypeptide(L)'
;LPNVAYAENNLYTCSQDTQEKIKTMIEEHKLNRVVVASCTPRTHEPLFRETLKEAGLNQYLFEMSNIRDQCSWVHMHEPEKATEKAKDLLRMAVAKARLIEPLKPLSTPVNHSALVIGGGVAGMVRVFRARASKVEALPAAPLACITVSGMSFGP
;
A
#
# COMPACT_ATOMS: atom_id res chain seq x y z
N LEU A 1 5.30 -10.70 -22.24
CA LEU A 1 6.04 -11.14 -21.02
C LEU A 1 5.55 -12.52 -20.64
N PRO A 2 6.40 -13.46 -20.20
CA PRO A 2 5.95 -14.79 -19.75
C PRO A 2 5.04 -14.66 -18.53
N ASN A 3 4.06 -15.57 -18.40
CA ASN A 3 3.08 -15.62 -17.30
C ASN A 3 2.09 -14.44 -17.22
N VAL A 4 2.03 -13.57 -18.24
CA VAL A 4 0.98 -12.54 -18.34
C VAL A 4 -0.17 -13.10 -19.18
N ALA A 5 -1.29 -13.41 -18.53
CA ALA A 5 -2.49 -13.95 -19.19
C ALA A 5 -3.39 -12.86 -19.78
N TYR A 6 -3.42 -11.69 -19.15
CA TYR A 6 -4.24 -10.56 -19.57
C TYR A 6 -3.47 -9.24 -19.34
N ALA A 7 -3.63 -8.28 -20.24
CA ALA A 7 -3.07 -6.95 -20.13
C ALA A 7 -4.01 -5.92 -20.77
N GLU A 8 -4.27 -4.83 -20.06
CA GLU A 8 -5.14 -3.74 -20.50
C GLU A 8 -4.52 -2.39 -20.13
N ASN A 9 -4.79 -1.37 -20.94
CA ASN A 9 -4.46 0.01 -20.63
C ASN A 9 -5.74 0.74 -20.21
N ASN A 10 -5.72 1.39 -19.05
CA ASN A 10 -6.83 2.17 -18.56
C ASN A 10 -6.34 3.51 -18.01
N LEU A 11 -7.02 4.59 -18.38
CA LEU A 11 -6.64 5.98 -18.07
C LEU A 11 -6.68 6.28 -16.57
N TYR A 12 -7.58 5.64 -15.83
CA TYR A 12 -7.77 5.86 -14.39
C TYR A 12 -7.85 4.54 -13.64
N THR A 13 -6.70 3.90 -13.43
CA THR A 13 -6.66 2.59 -12.77
C THR A 13 -7.18 2.61 -11.32
N CYS A 14 -7.18 3.77 -10.65
CA CYS A 14 -7.72 3.92 -9.30
C CYS A 14 -9.23 4.17 -9.24
N SER A 15 -9.92 4.36 -10.37
CA SER A 15 -11.37 4.58 -10.37
C SER A 15 -12.13 3.33 -9.88
N GLN A 16 -13.33 3.55 -9.33
CA GLN A 16 -14.18 2.47 -8.85
C GLN A 16 -14.54 1.48 -9.96
N ASP A 17 -14.87 1.99 -11.16
CA ASP A 17 -15.14 1.17 -12.35
C ASP A 17 -13.97 0.24 -12.69
N THR A 18 -12.74 0.74 -12.54
CA THR A 18 -11.55 -0.08 -12.86
C THR A 18 -11.30 -1.13 -11.80
N GLN A 19 -11.59 -0.84 -10.53
CA GLN A 19 -11.51 -1.83 -9.46
C GLN A 19 -12.50 -2.97 -9.69
N GLU A 20 -13.74 -2.66 -10.10
CA GLU A 20 -14.74 -3.67 -10.45
C GLU A 20 -14.29 -4.50 -11.64
N LYS A 21 -13.77 -3.86 -12.70
CA LYS A 21 -13.19 -4.58 -13.85
C LYS A 21 -12.06 -5.52 -13.42
N ILE A 22 -11.16 -5.07 -12.54
CA ILE A 22 -10.07 -5.92 -12.05
C ILE A 22 -10.64 -7.17 -11.35
N LYS A 23 -11.68 -7.04 -10.53
CA LYS A 23 -12.34 -8.19 -9.88
C LYS A 23 -12.92 -9.15 -10.92
N THR A 24 -13.67 -8.64 -11.89
CA THR A 24 -14.25 -9.45 -12.98
C THR A 24 -13.16 -10.19 -13.75
N MET A 25 -12.07 -9.52 -14.11
CA MET A 25 -10.96 -10.15 -14.84
C MET A 25 -10.23 -11.20 -14.01
N ILE A 26 -10.11 -11.01 -12.69
CA ILE A 26 -9.53 -12.01 -11.79
C ILE A 26 -10.36 -13.29 -11.84
N GLU A 27 -11.69 -13.18 -11.82
CA GLU A 27 -12.60 -14.32 -11.86
C GLU A 27 -12.63 -14.99 -13.24
N GLU A 28 -12.81 -14.22 -14.32
CA GLU A 28 -12.94 -14.73 -15.69
C GLU A 28 -11.66 -15.43 -16.16
N HIS A 29 -10.50 -14.82 -15.92
CA HIS A 29 -9.21 -15.36 -16.35
C HIS A 29 -8.50 -16.20 -15.28
N LYS A 30 -9.15 -16.41 -14.11
CA LYS A 30 -8.59 -17.15 -12.96
C LYS A 30 -7.19 -16.68 -12.59
N LEU A 31 -7.03 -15.35 -12.50
CA LEU A 31 -5.74 -14.72 -12.24
C LEU A 31 -5.29 -14.99 -10.81
N ASN A 32 -4.00 -15.27 -10.64
CA ASN A 32 -3.40 -15.51 -9.33
C ASN A 32 -2.47 -14.37 -8.87
N ARG A 33 -2.16 -13.41 -9.75
CA ARG A 33 -1.26 -12.29 -9.50
C ARG A 33 -1.77 -11.08 -10.27
N VAL A 34 -1.63 -9.90 -9.67
CA VAL A 34 -2.02 -8.64 -10.31
C VAL A 34 -0.84 -7.68 -10.25
N VAL A 35 -0.49 -7.11 -11.40
CA VAL A 35 0.55 -6.08 -11.52
C VAL A 35 -0.10 -4.82 -12.07
N VAL A 36 0.04 -3.70 -11.35
CA VAL A 36 -0.47 -2.40 -11.79
C VAL A 36 0.70 -1.46 -12.08
N ALA A 37 0.79 -0.97 -13.31
CA ALA A 37 1.73 0.10 -13.66
C ALA A 37 1.04 1.46 -13.61
N SER A 38 1.31 2.24 -12.57
CA SER A 38 0.79 3.61 -12.46
C SER A 38 1.67 4.50 -11.58
N CYS A 39 1.20 4.87 -10.40
CA CYS A 39 1.80 5.83 -9.49
C CYS A 39 2.58 5.16 -8.34
N THR A 40 2.95 5.96 -7.33
CA THR A 40 3.63 5.46 -6.13
C THR A 40 2.79 4.44 -5.34
N PRO A 41 3.40 3.33 -4.88
CA PRO A 41 2.72 2.32 -4.07
C PRO A 41 2.21 2.87 -2.74
N ARG A 42 2.87 3.89 -2.18
CA ARG A 42 2.53 4.46 -0.87
C ARG A 42 1.05 4.89 -0.74
N THR A 43 0.43 5.33 -1.82
CA THR A 43 -0.90 5.95 -1.78
C THR A 43 -2.00 4.96 -2.16
N HIS A 44 -1.81 4.18 -3.23
CA HIS A 44 -2.88 3.35 -3.81
C HIS A 44 -2.69 1.85 -3.61
N GLU A 45 -1.54 1.39 -3.10
CA GLU A 45 -1.35 -0.02 -2.77
C GLU A 45 -2.41 -0.57 -1.79
N PRO A 46 -2.80 0.13 -0.71
CA PRO A 46 -3.86 -0.36 0.18
C PRO A 46 -5.20 -0.57 -0.53
N LEU A 47 -5.54 0.32 -1.48
CA LEU A 47 -6.78 0.26 -2.25
C LEU A 47 -6.83 -1.00 -3.13
N PHE A 48 -5.77 -1.24 -3.92
CA PHE A 48 -5.73 -2.43 -4.77
C PHE A 48 -5.64 -3.73 -3.95
N ARG A 49 -4.96 -3.70 -2.81
CA ARG A 49 -4.94 -4.83 -1.87
C ARG A 49 -6.32 -5.20 -1.36
N GLU A 50 -7.15 -4.20 -1.05
CA GLU A 50 -8.54 -4.40 -0.68
C GLU A 50 -9.36 -4.97 -1.86
N THR A 51 -9.20 -4.42 -3.06
CA THR A 51 -9.84 -4.95 -4.28
C THR A 51 -9.51 -6.43 -4.52
N LEU A 52 -8.24 -6.82 -4.36
CA LEU A 52 -7.81 -8.23 -4.48
C LEU A 52 -8.45 -9.11 -3.41
N LYS A 53 -8.50 -8.62 -2.17
CA LYS A 53 -9.12 -9.34 -1.05
C LYS A 53 -10.61 -9.58 -1.30
N GLU A 54 -11.31 -8.60 -1.86
CA GLU A 54 -12.72 -8.71 -2.25
C GLU A 54 -12.93 -9.72 -3.39
N ALA A 55 -11.97 -9.82 -4.31
CA ALA A 55 -11.96 -10.84 -5.37
C ALA A 55 -11.54 -12.24 -4.88
N GLY A 56 -11.33 -12.43 -3.56
CA GLY A 56 -10.90 -13.71 -2.99
C GLY A 56 -9.42 -14.04 -3.22
N LEU A 57 -8.62 -13.10 -3.72
CA LEU A 57 -7.18 -13.24 -3.90
C LEU A 57 -6.43 -12.73 -2.67
N ASN A 58 -5.28 -13.33 -2.36
CA ASN A 58 -4.47 -12.84 -1.26
C ASN A 58 -3.90 -11.45 -1.60
N GLN A 59 -4.16 -10.46 -0.74
CA GLN A 59 -3.75 -9.07 -0.90
C GLN A 59 -2.23 -8.88 -1.13
N TYR A 60 -1.40 -9.80 -0.65
CA TYR A 60 0.05 -9.71 -0.82
C TYR A 60 0.52 -10.17 -2.20
N LEU A 61 -0.35 -10.79 -3.01
CA LEU A 61 -0.08 -11.24 -4.38
C LEU A 61 -0.19 -10.11 -5.43
N PHE A 62 -0.06 -8.87 -4.96
CA PHE A 62 -0.13 -7.64 -5.73
C PHE A 62 1.25 -7.01 -5.84
N GLU A 63 1.60 -6.55 -7.03
CA GLU A 63 2.80 -5.74 -7.26
C GLU A 63 2.44 -4.45 -8.01
N MET A 64 3.12 -3.35 -7.69
CA MET A 64 2.90 -2.07 -8.33
C MET A 64 4.19 -1.55 -8.95
N SER A 65 4.13 -1.14 -10.21
CA SER A 65 5.22 -0.52 -10.93
C SER A 65 4.97 0.98 -11.07
N ASN A 66 5.91 1.81 -10.61
CA ASN A 66 5.77 3.25 -10.71
C ASN A 66 6.30 3.75 -12.06
N ILE A 67 5.40 3.97 -13.01
CA ILE A 67 5.71 4.53 -14.33
C ILE A 67 5.38 6.02 -14.44
N ARG A 68 4.90 6.64 -13.36
CA ARG A 68 4.56 8.06 -13.34
C ARG A 68 5.67 8.91 -12.72
N ASP A 69 5.81 8.85 -11.40
CA ASP A 69 6.72 9.72 -10.66
C ASP A 69 8.19 9.36 -10.95
N GLN A 70 8.46 8.07 -11.20
CA GLN A 70 9.81 7.57 -11.50
C GLN A 70 10.10 7.46 -13.01
N CYS A 71 9.14 7.78 -13.87
CA CYS A 71 9.32 7.66 -15.31
C CYS A 71 8.73 8.85 -16.07
N SER A 72 7.42 8.92 -16.29
CA SER A 72 6.84 9.93 -17.19
C SER A 72 7.07 11.37 -16.76
N TRP A 73 7.05 11.68 -15.46
CA TRP A 73 7.24 13.05 -14.96
C TRP A 73 8.69 13.53 -14.98
N VAL A 74 9.66 12.62 -14.86
CA VAL A 74 11.09 12.98 -14.84
C VAL A 74 11.72 12.91 -16.24
N HIS A 75 11.06 12.23 -17.20
CA HIS A 75 11.52 12.07 -18.59
C HIS A 75 10.59 12.74 -19.61
N MET A 76 9.94 13.85 -19.24
CA MET A 76 8.96 14.55 -20.10
C MET A 76 9.53 14.96 -21.47
N HIS A 77 10.84 15.23 -21.54
CA HIS A 77 11.52 15.65 -22.75
C HIS A 77 12.08 14.48 -23.58
N GLU A 78 11.98 13.23 -23.09
CA GLU A 78 12.51 12.04 -23.74
C GLU A 78 11.47 10.88 -23.72
N PRO A 79 10.30 11.04 -24.37
CA PRO A 79 9.17 10.10 -24.26
C PRO A 79 9.49 8.69 -24.77
N GLU A 80 10.36 8.57 -25.78
CA GLU A 80 10.80 7.29 -26.33
C GLU A 80 11.62 6.50 -25.30
N LYS A 81 12.62 7.14 -24.68
CA LYS A 81 13.42 6.55 -23.60
C LYS A 81 12.58 6.28 -22.35
N ALA A 82 11.62 7.15 -22.05
CA ALA A 82 10.67 6.94 -20.95
C ALA A 82 9.81 5.69 -21.18
N THR A 83 9.41 5.43 -22.42
CA THR A 83 8.63 4.24 -22.78
C THR A 83 9.45 2.97 -22.59
N GLU A 84 10.69 2.94 -23.05
CA GLU A 84 11.59 1.79 -22.83
C GLU A 84 11.86 1.55 -21.34
N LYS A 85 12.10 2.63 -20.57
CA LYS A 85 12.22 2.54 -19.12
C LYS A 85 10.95 1.99 -18.46
N ALA A 86 9.77 2.42 -18.89
CA ALA A 86 8.50 1.93 -18.35
C ALA A 86 8.29 0.42 -18.65
N LYS A 87 8.66 -0.04 -19.84
CA LYS A 87 8.65 -1.47 -20.19
C LYS A 87 9.58 -2.27 -19.29
N ASP A 88 10.77 -1.75 -18.99
CA ASP A 88 11.72 -2.39 -18.10
C ASP A 88 11.23 -2.45 -16.65
N LEU A 89 10.65 -1.35 -16.15
CA LEU A 89 10.03 -1.32 -14.81
C LEU A 89 8.88 -2.33 -14.71
N LEU A 90 8.05 -2.44 -15.74
CA LEU A 90 6.98 -3.44 -15.80
C LEU A 90 7.55 -4.86 -15.81
N ARG A 91 8.60 -5.11 -16.59
CA ARG A 91 9.28 -6.41 -16.67
C ARG A 91 9.86 -6.83 -15.33
N MET A 92 10.45 -5.89 -14.58
CA MET A 92 10.95 -6.11 -13.21
C MET A 92 9.80 -6.42 -12.25
N ALA A 93 8.71 -5.66 -12.29
CA ALA A 93 7.54 -5.89 -11.44
C ALA A 93 6.90 -7.27 -11.71
N VAL A 94 6.76 -7.66 -12.98
CA VAL A 94 6.26 -9.00 -13.36
C VAL A 94 7.22 -10.09 -12.88
N ALA A 95 8.53 -9.91 -13.03
CA ALA A 95 9.51 -10.87 -12.53
C ALA A 95 9.39 -11.06 -11.00
N LYS A 96 9.21 -9.97 -10.25
CA LYS A 96 8.98 -10.03 -8.81
C LYS A 96 7.65 -10.70 -8.47
N ALA A 97 6.55 -10.33 -9.13
CA ALA A 97 5.21 -10.88 -8.89
C ALA A 97 5.15 -12.40 -9.05
N ARG A 98 5.98 -12.97 -9.92
CA ARG A 98 6.11 -14.44 -10.10
C ARG A 98 6.66 -15.16 -8.88
N LEU A 99 7.47 -14.48 -8.07
CA LEU A 99 8.13 -15.05 -6.89
C LEU A 99 7.43 -14.72 -5.57
N ILE A 100 6.43 -13.82 -5.60
CA ILE A 100 5.69 -13.45 -4.40
C ILE A 100 4.85 -14.63 -3.91
N GLU A 101 4.92 -14.88 -2.60
CA GLU A 101 4.14 -15.90 -1.90
C GLU A 101 2.95 -15.30 -1.16
N PRO A 102 1.86 -16.06 -0.97
CA PRO A 102 0.72 -15.61 -0.20
C PRO A 102 1.08 -15.48 1.29
N LEU A 103 1.03 -14.27 1.82
CA LEU A 103 1.30 -14.00 3.24
C LEU A 103 0.00 -13.92 4.06
N LYS A 104 0.11 -14.19 5.36
CA LYS A 104 -1.00 -14.00 6.31
C LYS A 104 -0.79 -12.66 7.04
N PRO A 105 -1.84 -11.84 7.20
CA PRO A 105 -1.74 -10.63 7.99
C PRO A 105 -1.45 -11.00 9.45
N LEU A 106 -0.47 -10.30 10.04
CA LEU A 106 -0.15 -10.44 11.45
C LEU A 106 -1.19 -9.64 12.26
N SER A 107 -1.80 -10.30 13.24
CA SER A 107 -2.66 -9.64 14.22
C SER A 107 -1.89 -9.48 15.52
N THR A 108 -1.75 -8.25 15.99
CA THR A 108 -1.12 -7.92 17.27
C THR A 108 -2.13 -7.19 18.15
N PRO A 109 -2.21 -7.52 19.45
CA PRO A 109 -3.11 -6.82 20.35
C PRO A 109 -2.75 -5.34 20.43
N VAL A 110 -3.77 -4.47 20.39
CA VAL A 110 -3.60 -3.02 20.49
C VAL A 110 -3.82 -2.61 21.95
N ASN A 111 -2.84 -1.94 22.54
CA ASN A 111 -3.01 -1.31 23.84
C ASN A 111 -3.89 -0.06 23.69
N HIS A 112 -4.96 0.04 24.48
CA HIS A 112 -5.89 1.18 24.47
C HIS A 112 -5.34 2.39 25.26
N SER A 113 -4.07 2.70 25.06
CA SER A 113 -3.37 3.85 25.65
C SER A 113 -2.75 4.69 24.53
N ALA A 114 -2.86 6.01 24.64
CA ALA A 114 -2.34 6.96 23.66
C ALA A 114 -1.41 7.98 24.32
N LEU A 115 -0.26 8.23 23.69
CA LEU A 115 0.67 9.28 24.11
C LEU A 115 0.42 10.54 23.28
N VAL A 116 0.20 11.68 23.95
CA VAL A 116 0.09 12.98 23.29
C VAL A 116 1.35 13.79 23.60
N ILE A 117 2.11 14.10 22.54
CA ILE A 117 3.33 14.91 22.63
C ILE A 117 2.97 16.36 22.30
N GLY A 118 3.08 17.23 23.30
CA GLY A 118 2.79 18.67 23.21
C GLY A 118 1.52 19.10 23.93
N GLY A 119 1.63 20.08 24.83
CA GLY A 119 0.54 20.60 25.67
C GLY A 119 -0.23 21.80 25.12
N GLY A 120 -0.14 22.07 23.81
CA GLY A 120 -0.91 23.15 23.17
C GLY A 120 -2.40 22.82 23.03
N VAL A 121 -3.18 23.76 22.50
CA VAL A 121 -4.65 23.59 22.29
C VAL A 121 -4.96 22.31 21.50
N ALA A 122 -4.18 21.99 20.45
CA ALA A 122 -4.35 20.76 19.68
C ALA A 122 -4.14 19.49 20.52
N GLY A 123 -3.13 19.49 21.40
CA GLY A 123 -2.82 18.36 22.28
C GLY A 123 -3.90 18.17 23.35
N MET A 124 -4.32 19.26 23.99
CA MET A 124 -5.37 19.25 25.01
C MET A 124 -6.72 18.78 24.45
N VAL A 125 -7.08 19.23 23.24
CA VAL A 125 -8.29 18.74 22.53
C VAL A 125 -8.19 17.25 22.21
N ARG A 126 -6.99 16.75 21.85
CA ARG A 126 -6.78 15.33 21.56
C ARG A 126 -6.89 14.47 22.82
N VAL A 127 -6.30 14.91 23.95
CA VAL A 127 -6.44 14.25 25.26
C VAL A 127 -7.91 14.22 25.70
N PHE A 128 -8.62 15.35 25.58
CA PHE A 128 -10.03 15.44 25.93
C PHE A 128 -10.90 14.47 25.10
N ARG A 129 -10.69 14.42 23.78
CA ARG A 129 -11.40 13.48 22.90
C ARG A 129 -11.04 12.01 23.16
N ALA A 130 -9.78 11.70 23.44
CA ALA A 130 -9.35 10.34 23.73
C ALA A 130 -10.01 9.78 25.01
N ARG A 131 -10.18 10.61 26.04
CA ARG A 131 -10.90 10.24 27.26
C ARG A 131 -12.36 9.90 27.01
N ALA A 132 -13.04 10.59 26.08
CA ALA A 132 -14.41 10.27 25.70
C ALA A 132 -14.54 8.93 24.95
N SER A 133 -13.46 8.43 24.34
CA SER A 133 -13.42 7.18 23.56
C SER A 133 -12.89 5.97 24.36
N LYS A 134 -12.80 6.06 25.70
CA LYS A 134 -12.23 5.01 26.58
C LYS A 134 -10.76 4.64 26.26
N VAL A 135 -10.00 5.59 25.71
CA VAL A 135 -8.54 5.44 25.50
C VAL A 135 -7.82 6.25 26.55
N GLU A 136 -6.91 5.62 27.29
CA GLU A 136 -6.12 6.31 28.31
C GLU A 136 -5.09 7.23 27.64
N ALA A 137 -5.28 8.55 27.76
CA ALA A 137 -4.38 9.54 27.17
C ALA A 137 -3.51 10.20 28.25
N LEU A 138 -2.20 10.01 28.13
CA LEU A 138 -1.20 10.60 29.04
C LEU A 138 -0.58 11.86 28.40
N PRO A 139 -0.66 13.04 29.05
CA PRO A 139 0.05 14.22 28.60
C PRO A 139 1.54 14.07 28.88
N ALA A 140 2.38 14.19 27.85
CA ALA A 140 3.82 14.25 28.05
C ALA A 140 4.21 15.62 28.65
N ALA A 141 4.77 15.61 29.86
CA ALA A 141 5.54 16.74 30.42
C ALA A 141 6.74 17.08 29.51
N PRO A 142 7.32 18.30 29.57
CA PRO A 142 8.30 18.73 28.58
C PRO A 142 9.55 17.84 28.67
N LEU A 143 9.85 17.17 27.55
CA LEU A 143 10.95 16.23 27.32
C LEU A 143 10.96 14.93 28.14
N ALA A 144 10.58 13.84 27.45
CA ALA A 144 11.36 12.60 27.49
C ALA A 144 11.20 11.88 26.13
N CYS A 145 12.27 11.92 25.33
CA CYS A 145 12.45 10.96 24.25
C CYS A 145 12.60 9.58 24.91
N ILE A 146 11.63 8.68 24.72
CA ILE A 146 11.76 7.28 25.14
C ILE A 146 11.63 6.43 23.88
N THR A 147 12.79 6.04 23.36
CA THR A 147 12.97 4.93 22.44
C THR A 147 12.33 3.67 23.02
N VAL A 148 11.44 3.00 22.27
CA VAL A 148 10.96 1.69 22.69
C VAL A 148 11.88 0.63 22.10
N SER A 149 12.85 0.22 22.92
CA SER A 149 13.50 -1.08 22.83
C SER A 149 12.45 -2.14 23.19
N GLY A 150 12.22 -3.12 22.31
CA GLY A 150 11.17 -4.11 22.50
C GLY A 150 11.06 -5.16 21.40
N MET A 151 12.19 -5.54 20.79
CA MET A 151 12.29 -6.80 20.07
C MET A 151 12.64 -7.89 21.09
N SER A 152 11.63 -8.57 21.63
CA SER A 152 11.83 -9.84 22.32
C SER A 152 11.66 -10.98 21.31
N PHE A 153 12.79 -11.42 20.74
CA PHE A 153 12.92 -12.76 20.20
C PHE A 153 13.06 -13.74 21.37
N GLY A 154 12.45 -14.91 21.23
CA GLY A 154 12.83 -16.08 22.04
C GLY A 154 12.16 -17.33 21.53
N PRO A 155 12.56 -18.49 22.08
CA PRO A 155 13.92 -18.88 22.45
C PRO A 155 14.78 -19.29 21.23
#